data_AF-A0A3D8UNE4-F1
#
_entry.id   AF-A0A3D8UNE4-F1
#
_cell.length_a   1.000
_cell.length_b   1.000
_cell.length_c   1.000
_cell.angle_alpha   90.00
_cell.angle_beta   90.00
_cell.angle_gamma   90.00
#
_symmetry.space_group_name_H-M   'P 1'
#
loop_
_entity.id
_entity.type
_entity.pdbx_description
1 polymer ?
#
loop_
_entity_poly.entity_id
_entity_poly.type
_entity_poly.pdbx_seq_one_letter_code
_entity_poly.pdbx_strand_id
1 'polypeptide(L)' 'MQNKQPEGNHGTTYIGAFIAIGVGIGTALGVAMGNMLMGMGIGVAIGLVIGIGQEVRKKKSSSNKKSSDDK' A
#
# COMPACT_ATOMS: atom_id res chain seq x y z
N MET A 1 22.33 -26.48 -16.82
CA MET A 1 21.80 -25.17 -17.23
C MET A 1 21.01 -24.62 -16.04
N GLN A 2 21.67 -23.94 -15.09
CA GLN A 2 20.99 -23.33 -13.94
C GLN A 2 20.21 -22.10 -14.43
N ASN A 3 18.89 -22.26 -14.60
CA ASN A 3 18.00 -21.16 -14.93
C ASN A 3 17.76 -20.34 -13.65
N LYS A 4 18.56 -19.29 -13.49
CA LYS A 4 18.52 -18.37 -12.35
C LYS A 4 17.21 -17.58 -12.45
N GLN A 5 16.18 -18.04 -11.76
CA GLN A 5 14.97 -17.26 -11.57
C GLN A 5 15.36 -15.94 -10.89
N PRO A 6 14.90 -14.79 -11.39
CA PRO A 6 15.15 -13.54 -10.71
C PRO A 6 14.39 -13.62 -9.38
N GLU A 7 15.15 -13.73 -8.30
CA GLU A 7 14.69 -13.48 -6.93
C GLU A 7 14.30 -11.99 -6.86
N GLY A 8 13.15 -11.67 -7.45
CA GLY A 8 12.49 -10.41 -7.24
C GLY A 8 12.15 -10.37 -5.77
N ASN A 9 12.75 -9.43 -5.04
CA ASN A 9 12.31 -9.09 -3.70
C ASN A 9 10.89 -8.52 -3.81
N HIS A 10 9.88 -9.40 -3.82
CA HIS A 10 8.46 -9.07 -3.78
C HIS A 10 8.15 -8.53 -2.38
N GLY A 11 8.67 -7.35 -2.06
CA GLY A 11 8.09 -6.50 -1.03
C GLY A 11 6.68 -6.19 -1.51
N THR A 12 5.71 -6.98 -1.05
CA THR A 12 4.29 -6.71 -1.31
C THR A 12 3.97 -5.41 -0.59
N THR A 13 4.10 -4.29 -1.29
CA THR A 13 3.78 -2.96 -0.78
C THR A 13 2.27 -2.83 -0.77
N TYR A 14 1.68 -2.95 0.42
CA TYR A 14 0.24 -2.90 0.60
C TYR A 14 -0.33 -1.49 0.32
N ILE A 15 0.51 -0.46 0.23
CA ILE A 15 0.10 0.92 -0.11
C ILE A 15 -0.70 0.94 -1.42
N GLY A 16 -0.26 0.24 -2.47
CA GLY A 16 -0.96 0.25 -3.76
C GLY A 16 -2.39 -0.30 -3.66
N ALA A 17 -2.60 -1.33 -2.85
CA ALA A 17 -3.92 -1.89 -2.59
C ALA A 17 -4.82 -0.92 -1.82
N PHE A 18 -4.29 -0.24 -0.79
CA PHE A 18 -5.04 0.75 -0.02
C PHE A 18 -5.43 1.98 -0.84
N ILE A 19 -4.57 2.42 -1.75
CA ILE A 19 -4.88 3.50 -2.70
C ILE A 19 -6.01 3.05 -3.63
N ALA A 20 -5.92 1.86 -4.23
CA ALA A 20 -6.94 1.36 -5.15
C ALA A 20 -8.32 1.25 -4.49
N ILE A 21 -8.37 0.73 -3.26
CA ILE A 21 -9.61 0.64 -2.47
C ILE A 21 -10.14 2.04 -2.11
N GLY A 22 -9.27 2.94 -1.64
CA GLY A 22 -9.66 4.30 -1.28
C GLY A 22 -10.21 5.10 -2.46
N VAL A 23 -9.60 4.95 -3.65
CA VAL A 23 -10.07 5.57 -4.90
C VAL A 23 -11.40 4.97 -5.34
N GLY A 24 -11.56 3.64 -5.32
CA GLY A 24 -12.81 2.98 -5.70
C GLY A 24 -14.00 3.41 -4.83
N ILE A 25 -13.81 3.45 -3.51
CA ILE A 25 -14.85 3.89 -2.57
C ILE A 25 -15.09 5.40 -2.68
N GLY A 26 -14.02 6.20 -2.73
CA GLY A 26 -14.14 7.66 -2.82
C GLY A 26 -14.82 8.14 -4.10
N THR A 27 -14.54 7.50 -5.23
CA THR A 27 -15.20 7.80 -6.50
C THR A 27 -16.69 7.43 -6.46
N ALA A 28 -17.04 6.25 -5.92
CA ALA A 28 -18.43 5.85 -5.75
C ALA A 28 -19.23 6.82 -4.85
N LEU A 29 -18.63 7.24 -3.73
CA LEU A 29 -19.25 8.23 -2.83
C LEU A 29 -19.32 9.63 -3.48
N GLY A 30 -18.29 10.05 -4.21
CA GLY A 30 -18.28 11.32 -4.92
C GLY A 30 -19.33 11.40 -6.01
N VAL A 31 -19.56 10.30 -6.73
CA VAL A 31 -20.66 10.15 -7.71
C VAL A 31 -22.01 10.24 -6.99
N ALA A 32 -22.19 9.53 -5.88
CA ALA A 32 -23.43 9.55 -5.11
C ALA A 32 -23.78 10.94 -4.54
N MET A 33 -22.77 11.72 -4.15
CA MET A 33 -22.93 13.08 -3.62
C MET A 33 -23.02 14.15 -4.71
N GLY A 34 -22.89 13.79 -6.00
CA GLY A 34 -22.85 14.76 -7.11
C GLY A 34 -21.60 15.65 -7.10
N ASN A 35 -20.61 15.34 -6.27
CA ASN A 35 -19.35 16.08 -6.16
C ASN A 35 -18.17 15.10 -6.17
N MET A 36 -17.79 14.70 -7.39
CA MET A 36 -16.70 13.76 -7.63
C MET A 36 -15.38 14.24 -7.05
N LEU A 37 -15.11 15.56 -7.10
CA LEU A 37 -13.85 16.14 -6.62
C LEU A 37 -13.71 15.97 -5.11
N MET A 38 -14.80 16.17 -4.37
CA MET A 38 -14.85 15.96 -2.93
C MET A 38 -14.70 14.48 -2.57
N GLY A 39 -15.41 13.58 -3.27
CA GLY A 39 -15.33 12.14 -3.00
C GLY A 39 -13.96 11.54 -3.32
N MET A 40 -13.34 11.94 -4.43
CA MET A 40 -11.96 11.54 -4.73
C MET A 40 -10.97 12.09 -3.72
N GLY A 41 -11.10 13.37 -3.33
CA GLY A 41 -10.21 13.99 -2.34
C GLY A 41 -10.25 13.25 -1.01
N ILE A 42 -11.45 12.92 -0.53
CA ILE A 42 -11.66 12.18 0.73
C ILE A 42 -11.15 10.73 0.59
N GLY A 43 -11.51 10.02 -0.48
CA GLY A 43 -11.12 8.63 -0.67
C GLY A 43 -9.61 8.42 -0.82
N VAL A 44 -8.95 9.31 -1.58
CA VAL A 44 -7.49 9.31 -1.71
C VAL A 44 -6.85 9.63 -0.37
N ALA A 45 -7.31 10.65 0.36
CA ALA A 45 -6.74 11.02 1.66
C ALA A 45 -6.82 9.87 2.68
N ILE A 46 -7.98 9.20 2.78
CA ILE A 46 -8.17 8.04 3.67
C ILE A 46 -7.27 6.87 3.24
N GLY A 47 -7.26 6.53 1.95
CA GLY A 47 -6.42 5.45 1.42
C GLY A 47 -4.92 5.69 1.64
N LEU A 48 -4.47 6.94 1.49
CA LEU A 48 -3.08 7.34 1.74
C LEU A 48 -2.70 7.23 3.22
N VAL A 49 -3.54 7.78 4.12
CA VAL A 49 -3.27 7.77 5.57
C VAL A 49 -3.17 6.33 6.08
N ILE A 50 -4.08 5.44 5.66
CA ILE A 50 -4.06 4.03 6.06
C ILE A 50 -2.86 3.30 5.44
N GLY A 51 -2.62 3.50 4.14
CA GLY A 51 -1.52 2.86 3.42
C GLY A 51 -0.15 3.24 3.99
N ILE A 52 0.10 4.52 4.21
CA ILE A 52 1.35 5.02 4.81
C ILE A 52 1.44 4.57 6.27
N GLY A 53 0.35 4.63 7.04
CA GLY A 53 0.34 4.15 8.42
C GLY A 53 0.74 2.67 8.55
N GLN A 54 0.30 1.82 7.61
CA GLN A 54 0.68 0.41 7.54
C GLN A 54 2.13 0.22 7.08
N GLU A 55 2.59 1.01 6.09
CA GLU A 55 3.97 0.95 5.59
C GLU A 55 4.97 1.37 6.67
N VAL A 56 4.68 2.45 7.40
CA VAL A 56 5.52 2.93 8.52
C VAL A 56 5.61 1.87 9.62
N ARG A 57 4.50 1.17 9.92
CA ARG A 57 4.48 0.06 10.88
C ARG A 57 5.27 -1.16 10.36
N LYS A 58 5.14 -1.51 9.08
CA LYS A 58 5.88 -2.62 8.47
C LYS A 58 7.38 -2.33 8.42
N LYS A 59 7.81 -1.13 8.02
CA LYS A 59 9.23 -0.73 8.05
C LYS A 59 9.86 -0.87 9.43
N LYS A 60 9.09 -0.64 10.51
CA LYS A 60 9.58 -0.82 11.88
C LYS A 60 9.76 -2.30 12.28
N SER A 61 8.99 -3.21 11.68
CA SER A 61 9.05 -4.65 11.95
C SER A 61 10.08 -5.38 11.07
N SER A 62 10.42 -4.85 9.90
CA SER A 62 11.35 -5.50 8.95
C SER A 62 12.83 -5.30 9.27
N SER A 63 13.17 -4.39 10.20
CA SER A 63 14.56 -4.13 10.59
C SER A 63 15.14 -5.12 11.61
N ASN A 64 14.38 -6.11 12.10
CA ASN A 64 14.86 -7.11 13.06
C ASN A 64 15.08 -8.52 12.46
N LYS A 65 15.11 -8.65 11.12
CA LYS A 65 15.39 -9.94 10.45
C LYS A 65 16.49 -9.79 9.40
N LYS A 66 17.65 -9.27 9.83
CA LYS A 66 18.89 -9.30 9.04
C LYS A 66 20.12 -9.37 9.95
N SER A 67 20.14 -10.32 10.89
CA SER A 67 21.31 -10.54 11.76
C SER A 67 21.30 -11.94 12.39
N SER A 68 21.20 -13.03 11.60
CA SER A 68 21.34 -14.39 12.16
C SER A 68 21.81 -15.46 11.17
N ASP A 69 22.54 -15.10 10.11
CA ASP A 69 23.19 -16.12 9.25
C ASP A 69 24.68 -15.79 9.04
N ASP A 70 25.42 -15.70 10.14
CA ASP A 70 26.88 -15.90 10.18
C ASP A 70 27.20 -16.58 11.52
N LYS A 71 27.35 -17.90 11.49
CA LYS A 71 27.94 -18.72 12.55
C LYS A 71 28.89 -19.73 11.92
#